data_AF-A0A6C0HQD5-F1
#
_entry.id   AF-A0A6C0HQD5-F1
#
_cell.length_a   1.000
_cell.length_b   1.000
_cell.length_c   1.000
_cell.angle_alpha   90.00
_cell.angle_beta   90.00
_cell.angle_gamma   90.00
#
_symmetry.space_group_name_H-M   'P 1'
#
loop_
_entity.id
_entity.type
_entity.pdbx_description
1 polymer ?
#
loop_
_entity_poly.entity_id
_entity_poly.type
_entity_poly.pdbx_seq_one_letter_code
_entity_poly.pdbx_strand_id
1 'polypeptide(L)'
;MPEGQLAISQINDMISNSAAQLTCGPDCQKARYSEELKQKFLDAQANVNAAPAKLDAAAKEYYTYTQGANGYNRYLSGQVSSEAKDLTSSASSTFSSASDKLLALTKTYNELNATYVNSIDLYKKYLIENSVLQGKIDAISTDTVTSDRKSFYEGQGLDNLNNWYILLKWIYIFLIVVYVFGMILAGSNYSFLTKFFILVAFIIYPFVIVFVISLLYEGFLRFLSLFPKNAYTTIV
;
A
#
# COMPACT_ATOMS: atom_id res chain seq x y z
N MET A 1 58.56 83.72 19.15
CA MET A 1 57.54 83.66 18.08
C MET A 1 57.76 82.38 17.27
N PRO A 2 56.91 81.34 17.41
CA PRO A 2 56.86 80.23 16.45
C PRO A 2 55.43 79.83 16.04
N GLU A 3 54.47 80.76 16.04
CA GLU A 3 53.07 80.44 15.67
C GLU A 3 52.82 80.42 14.15
N GLY A 4 53.72 80.97 13.34
CA GLY A 4 53.55 81.05 11.87
C GLY A 4 53.87 79.76 11.10
N GLN A 5 54.78 78.91 11.59
CA GLN A 5 55.20 77.70 10.85
C GLN A 5 54.21 76.54 10.97
N LEU A 6 53.52 76.41 12.11
CA LEU A 6 52.49 75.39 12.32
C LEU A 6 51.24 75.67 11.47
N ALA A 7 50.89 76.95 11.31
CA ALA A 7 49.77 77.36 10.46
C ALA A 7 50.06 77.10 8.97
N ILE A 8 51.30 77.32 8.52
CA ILE A 8 51.69 77.10 7.11
C ILE A 8 51.71 75.59 6.76
N SER A 9 52.18 74.70 7.66
CA SER A 9 52.14 73.26 7.40
C SER A 9 50.72 72.71 7.37
N GLN A 10 49.84 73.18 8.26
CA GLN A 10 48.42 72.82 8.26
C GLN A 10 47.68 73.34 7.03
N ILE A 11 47.99 74.55 6.56
CA ILE A 11 47.45 75.10 5.31
C ILE A 11 47.92 74.30 4.10
N ASN A 12 49.20 73.89 4.06
CA ASN A 12 49.74 73.07 2.98
C ASN A 12 49.13 71.65 2.96
N ASP A 13 48.88 71.04 4.12
CA ASP A 13 48.18 69.77 4.21
C ASP A 13 46.69 69.88 3.84
N MET A 14 46.02 71.00 4.17
CA MET A 14 44.65 71.27 3.74
C MET A 14 44.56 71.51 2.23
N ILE A 15 45.49 72.28 1.65
CA ILE A 15 45.55 72.54 0.20
C ILE A 15 45.86 71.24 -0.55
N SER A 16 46.80 70.42 -0.06
CA SER A 16 47.14 69.13 -0.65
C SER A 16 45.96 68.14 -0.59
N ASN A 17 45.27 68.04 0.55
CA ASN A 17 44.08 67.18 0.68
C ASN A 17 42.89 67.66 -0.16
N SER A 18 42.69 68.98 -0.27
CA SER A 18 41.63 69.56 -1.10
C SER A 18 41.92 69.41 -2.60
N ALA A 19 43.19 69.61 -3.01
CA ALA A 19 43.63 69.38 -4.38
C ALA A 19 43.52 67.90 -4.78
N ALA A 20 43.83 66.97 -3.87
CA ALA A 20 43.67 65.53 -4.08
C ALA A 20 42.19 65.07 -4.11
N GLN A 21 41.29 65.74 -3.38
CA GLN A 21 39.84 65.51 -3.46
C GLN A 21 39.21 66.05 -4.75
N LEU A 22 39.71 67.17 -5.27
CA LEU A 22 39.23 67.81 -6.50
C LEU A 22 39.70 67.09 -7.78
N THR A 23 40.82 66.36 -7.74
CA THR A 23 41.35 65.59 -8.88
C THR A 23 40.78 64.18 -9.01
N CYS A 24 40.05 63.69 -8.01
CA CYS A 24 39.63 62.30 -7.89
C CYS A 24 38.10 62.25 -7.74
N GLY A 25 37.39 61.83 -8.80
CA GLY A 25 35.92 61.69 -8.81
C GLY A 25 35.39 60.57 -7.87
N PRO A 26 34.07 60.37 -7.78
CA PRO A 26 33.44 59.44 -6.83
C PRO A 26 33.98 58.01 -6.87
N ASP A 27 34.27 57.48 -8.06
CA ASP A 27 34.83 56.14 -8.22
C ASP A 27 36.28 56.02 -7.74
N CYS A 28 37.07 57.07 -7.94
CA CYS A 28 38.45 57.14 -7.47
C CYS A 28 38.51 57.26 -5.93
N GLN A 29 37.61 58.04 -5.32
CA GLN A 29 37.49 58.12 -3.86
C GLN A 29 37.04 56.79 -3.26
N LYS A 30 36.07 56.13 -3.88
CA LYS A 30 35.61 54.79 -3.50
C LYS A 30 36.74 53.76 -3.61
N ALA A 31 37.53 53.77 -4.68
CA ALA A 31 38.65 52.85 -4.86
C ALA A 31 39.74 53.05 -3.79
N ARG A 32 40.12 54.31 -3.50
CA ARG A 32 41.08 54.63 -2.42
C ARG A 32 40.58 54.16 -1.05
N TYR A 33 39.32 54.44 -0.73
CA TYR A 33 38.74 54.01 0.54
C TYR A 33 38.64 52.47 0.63
N SER A 34 38.32 51.81 -0.47
CA SER A 34 38.27 50.34 -0.56
C SER A 34 39.66 49.73 -0.32
N GLU A 35 40.72 50.30 -0.91
CA GLU A 35 42.09 49.82 -0.70
C GLU A 35 42.57 50.09 0.73
N GLU A 36 42.20 51.24 1.32
CA GLU A 36 42.47 51.53 2.73
C GLU A 36 41.82 50.49 3.66
N LEU A 37 40.54 50.17 3.42
CA LEU A 37 39.83 49.14 4.20
C LEU A 37 40.45 47.76 4.01
N LYS A 38 40.83 47.41 2.79
CA LYS A 38 41.53 46.16 2.48
C LYS A 38 42.88 46.09 3.19
N GLN A 39 43.65 47.17 3.19
CA GLN A 39 44.92 47.23 3.90
C GLN A 39 44.70 47.05 5.41
N LYS A 40 43.73 47.76 6.01
CA LYS A 40 43.36 47.57 7.42
C LYS A 40 42.95 46.13 7.73
N PHE A 41 42.22 45.47 6.84
CA PHE A 41 41.87 44.06 6.98
C PHE A 41 43.09 43.14 6.94
N LEU A 42 43.98 43.35 5.96
CA LEU A 42 45.22 42.57 5.83
C LEU A 42 46.16 42.77 7.03
N ASP A 43 46.28 44.00 7.52
CA ASP A 43 47.08 44.32 8.71
C ASP A 43 46.48 43.69 9.97
N ALA A 44 45.15 43.73 10.12
CA ALA A 44 44.45 43.04 11.20
C ALA A 44 44.66 41.52 11.13
N GLN A 45 44.58 40.93 9.93
CA GLN A 45 44.82 39.51 9.72
C GLN A 45 46.27 39.12 10.00
N ALA A 46 47.24 39.93 9.57
CA ALA A 46 48.65 39.73 9.90
C ALA A 46 48.90 39.81 11.41
N ASN A 47 48.24 40.74 12.11
CA ASN A 47 48.33 40.86 13.56
C ASN A 47 47.74 39.64 14.27
N VAL A 48 46.59 39.12 13.84
CA VAL A 48 46.02 37.88 14.38
C VAL A 48 46.97 36.70 14.18
N ASN A 49 47.58 36.58 13.00
CA ASN A 49 48.51 35.49 12.70
C ASN A 49 49.83 35.60 13.49
N ALA A 50 50.34 36.82 13.72
CA ALA A 50 51.57 37.06 14.46
C ALA A 50 51.39 37.13 15.98
N ALA A 51 50.16 37.33 16.48
CA ALA A 51 49.87 37.47 17.90
C ALA A 51 50.29 36.26 18.75
N PRO A 52 50.08 34.99 18.35
CA PRO A 52 50.50 33.83 19.14
C PRO A 52 52.00 33.79 19.36
N ALA A 53 52.80 33.96 18.30
CA ALA A 53 54.26 33.96 18.40
C ALA A 53 54.79 35.11 19.29
N LYS A 54 54.16 36.29 19.21
CA LYS A 54 54.49 37.43 20.10
C LYS A 54 54.13 37.13 21.56
N LEU A 55 53.00 36.48 21.80
CA LEU A 55 52.55 36.09 23.13
C LEU A 55 53.49 35.04 23.73
N ASP A 56 53.90 34.03 22.96
CA ASP A 56 54.82 32.99 23.39
C ASP A 56 56.20 33.55 23.75
N ALA A 57 56.71 34.48 22.93
CA ALA A 57 57.96 35.19 23.20
C ALA A 57 57.87 36.02 24.48
N ALA A 58 56.80 36.80 24.66
CA ALA A 58 56.57 37.59 25.86
C ALA A 58 56.41 36.72 27.12
N ALA A 59 55.70 35.60 27.02
CA ALA A 59 55.57 34.63 28.11
C ALA A 59 56.93 34.04 28.48
N LYS A 60 57.74 33.64 27.49
CA LYS A 60 59.09 33.14 27.72
C LYS A 60 59.96 34.13 28.47
N GLU A 61 59.98 35.38 28.04
CA GLU A 61 60.73 36.45 28.70
C GLU A 61 60.25 36.67 30.14
N TYR A 62 58.93 36.81 30.33
CA TYR A 62 58.33 37.05 31.65
C TYR A 62 58.61 35.93 32.65
N TYR A 63 58.34 34.68 32.29
CA TYR A 63 58.53 33.54 33.20
C TYR A 63 60.02 33.23 33.43
N THR A 64 60.87 33.43 32.43
CA THR A 64 62.33 33.26 32.60
C THR A 64 62.90 34.33 33.52
N TYR A 65 62.43 35.59 33.42
CA TYR A 65 62.87 36.68 34.28
C TYR A 65 62.39 36.54 35.73
N THR A 66 61.11 36.19 35.92
CA THR A 66 60.50 36.13 37.26
C THR A 66 60.78 34.83 38.03
N GLN A 67 60.94 33.70 37.33
CA GLN A 67 61.00 32.36 37.95
C GLN A 67 62.15 31.49 37.41
N GLY A 68 62.99 32.03 36.54
CA GLY A 68 64.07 31.29 35.87
C GLY A 68 63.57 30.30 34.83
N ALA A 69 64.51 29.56 34.22
CA ALA A 69 64.22 28.57 33.18
C ALA A 69 63.22 27.49 33.63
N ASN A 70 63.29 27.08 34.90
CA ASN A 70 62.36 26.10 35.48
C ASN A 70 60.93 26.63 35.64
N GLY A 71 60.74 27.94 35.79
CA GLY A 71 59.41 28.58 35.79
C GLY A 71 58.77 28.52 34.41
N TYR A 72 59.51 28.89 33.37
CA TYR A 72 59.02 28.81 32.00
C TYR A 72 58.71 27.36 31.56
N ASN A 73 59.56 26.39 31.89
CA ASN A 73 59.30 24.98 31.58
C ASN A 73 58.02 24.45 32.23
N ARG A 74 57.70 24.88 33.45
CA ARG A 74 56.43 24.54 34.12
C ARG A 74 55.22 25.16 33.42
N TYR A 75 55.31 26.45 33.04
CA TYR A 75 54.26 27.11 32.27
C TYR A 75 53.98 26.39 30.94
N LEU A 76 55.04 26.10 30.18
CA LEU A 76 54.94 25.41 28.89
C LEU A 76 54.37 23.99 29.05
N SER A 77 54.87 23.23 30.03
CA SER A 77 54.34 21.89 30.32
C SER A 77 52.87 21.93 30.75
N GLY A 78 52.45 22.97 31.47
CA GLY A 78 51.04 23.18 31.85
C GLY A 78 50.16 23.45 30.63
N GLN A 79 50.60 24.32 29.71
CA GLN A 79 49.86 24.58 28.47
C GLN A 79 49.74 23.35 27.59
N VAL A 80 50.85 22.68 27.30
CA VAL A 80 50.86 21.45 26.48
C VAL A 80 50.00 20.37 27.13
N SER A 81 50.06 20.22 28.47
CA SER A 81 49.20 19.26 29.17
C SER A 81 47.72 19.64 29.11
N SER A 82 47.37 20.93 29.11
CA SER A 82 45.98 21.39 28.98
C SER A 82 45.47 21.13 27.57
N GLU A 83 46.23 21.53 26.56
CA GLU A 83 45.88 21.34 25.15
C GLU A 83 45.75 19.85 24.81
N ALA A 84 46.66 19.01 25.32
CA ALA A 84 46.55 17.57 25.16
C ALA A 84 45.29 16.98 25.81
N LYS A 85 44.88 17.49 26.98
CA LYS A 85 43.63 17.07 27.65
C LYS A 85 42.40 17.51 26.86
N ASP A 86 42.38 18.74 26.37
CA ASP A 86 41.27 19.28 25.58
C ASP A 86 41.14 18.52 24.26
N LEU A 87 42.26 18.25 23.57
CA LEU A 87 42.30 17.45 22.36
C LEU A 87 41.82 16.02 22.61
N THR A 88 42.29 15.37 23.70
CA THR A 88 41.87 14.01 24.06
C THR A 88 40.38 13.96 24.40
N SER A 89 39.87 14.93 25.15
CA SER A 89 38.45 15.05 25.49
C SER A 89 37.58 15.24 24.25
N SER A 90 38.00 16.15 23.36
CA SER A 90 37.32 16.41 22.08
C SER A 90 37.33 15.20 21.16
N ALA A 91 38.48 14.53 21.02
CA ALA A 91 38.61 13.31 20.23
C ALA A 91 37.76 12.17 20.79
N SER A 92 37.75 11.98 22.11
CA SER A 92 36.94 10.97 22.79
C SER A 92 35.43 11.23 22.61
N SER A 93 35.00 12.47 22.81
CA SER A 93 33.61 12.90 22.57
C SER A 93 33.18 12.68 21.12
N THR A 94 34.03 13.07 20.17
CA THR A 94 33.77 12.87 18.74
C THR A 94 33.67 11.39 18.39
N PHE A 95 34.58 10.57 18.92
CA PHE A 95 34.59 9.13 18.71
C PHE A 95 33.35 8.45 19.31
N SER A 96 32.95 8.84 20.53
CA SER A 96 31.73 8.33 21.16
C SER A 96 30.50 8.69 20.33
N SER A 97 30.37 9.95 19.92
CA SER A 97 29.25 10.40 19.08
C SER A 97 29.21 9.68 17.74
N ALA A 98 30.36 9.44 17.11
CA ALA A 98 30.44 8.67 15.88
C ALA A 98 30.04 7.20 16.10
N SER A 99 30.48 6.57 17.18
CA SER A 99 30.10 5.21 17.54
C SER A 99 28.59 5.10 17.80
N ASP A 100 28.00 6.03 18.54
CA ASP A 100 26.56 6.05 18.81
C ASP A 100 25.76 6.18 17.52
N LYS A 101 26.21 7.04 16.59
CA LYS A 101 25.59 7.18 15.26
C LYS A 101 25.69 5.89 14.43
N LEU A 102 26.84 5.21 14.47
CA LEU A 102 27.03 3.93 13.77
C LEU A 102 26.14 2.84 14.34
N LEU A 103 26.02 2.77 15.67
CA LEU A 103 25.10 1.85 16.35
C LEU A 103 23.65 2.13 15.98
N ALA A 104 23.24 3.40 16.00
CA ALA A 104 21.91 3.82 15.58
C ALA A 104 21.64 3.45 14.12
N LEU A 105 22.59 3.72 13.21
CA LEU A 105 22.47 3.38 11.80
C LEU A 105 22.34 1.86 11.59
N THR A 106 23.15 1.07 12.30
CA THR A 106 23.12 -0.40 12.24
C THR A 106 21.77 -0.93 12.71
N LYS A 107 21.23 -0.38 13.82
CA LYS A 107 19.91 -0.73 14.33
C LYS A 107 18.82 -0.42 13.30
N THR A 108 18.81 0.80 12.76
CA THR A 108 17.86 1.22 11.72
C THR A 108 17.94 0.33 10.48
N TYR A 109 19.15 -0.03 10.05
CA TYR A 109 19.35 -0.94 8.92
C TYR A 109 18.73 -2.31 9.16
N ASN A 110 18.95 -2.89 10.35
CA ASN A 110 18.39 -4.18 10.72
C ASN A 110 16.85 -4.15 10.77
N GLU A 111 16.27 -3.08 11.35
CA GLU A 111 14.82 -2.87 11.40
C GLU A 111 14.21 -2.72 10.00
N LEU A 112 14.89 -1.97 9.12
CA LEU A 112 14.47 -1.80 7.73
C LEU A 112 14.52 -3.12 6.97
N ASN A 113 15.59 -3.90 7.15
CA ASN A 113 15.73 -5.20 6.51
C ASN A 113 14.66 -6.18 6.97
N ALA A 114 14.36 -6.23 8.28
CA ALA A 114 13.27 -7.05 8.81
C ALA A 114 11.91 -6.63 8.22
N THR A 115 11.66 -5.32 8.12
CA THR A 115 10.43 -4.77 7.52
C THR A 115 10.31 -5.13 6.03
N TYR A 116 11.42 -5.08 5.29
CA TYR A 116 11.49 -5.46 3.89
C TYR A 116 11.16 -6.93 3.69
N VAL A 117 11.77 -7.82 4.47
CA VAL A 117 11.48 -9.27 4.44
C VAL A 117 10.01 -9.54 4.75
N ASN A 118 9.45 -8.93 5.80
CA ASN A 118 8.05 -9.09 6.17
C ASN A 118 7.09 -8.58 5.07
N SER A 119 7.45 -7.50 4.39
CA SER A 119 6.65 -6.93 3.30
C SER A 119 6.64 -7.84 2.07
N ILE A 120 7.77 -8.48 1.75
CA ILE A 120 7.84 -9.51 0.70
C ILE A 120 7.00 -10.73 1.05
N ASP A 121 7.07 -11.20 2.30
CA ASP A 121 6.28 -12.35 2.75
C ASP A 121 4.78 -12.05 2.67
N LEU A 122 4.37 -10.88 3.15
CA LEU A 122 2.98 -10.42 3.05
C LEU A 122 2.51 -10.31 1.59
N TYR A 123 3.35 -9.79 0.70
CA TYR A 123 3.04 -9.72 -0.73
C TYR A 123 2.83 -11.11 -1.34
N LYS A 124 3.73 -12.07 -1.04
CA LYS A 124 3.58 -13.46 -1.50
C LYS A 124 2.30 -14.08 -0.97
N LYS A 125 1.95 -13.84 0.29
CA LYS A 125 0.71 -14.31 0.89
C LYS A 125 -0.52 -13.77 0.13
N TYR A 126 -0.55 -12.49 -0.21
CA TYR A 126 -1.65 -11.92 -0.99
C TYR A 126 -1.74 -12.49 -2.42
N LEU A 127 -0.61 -12.79 -3.07
CA LEU A 127 -0.65 -13.46 -4.37
C LEU A 127 -1.32 -14.84 -4.29
N ILE A 128 -0.98 -15.62 -3.24
CA ILE A 128 -1.58 -16.93 -3.00
C ILE A 128 -3.07 -16.77 -2.69
N GLU A 129 -3.44 -15.87 -1.77
CA GLU A 129 -4.83 -15.64 -1.39
C GLU A 129 -5.68 -15.18 -2.57
N ASN A 130 -5.16 -14.30 -3.44
CA ASN A 130 -5.85 -13.88 -4.66
C ASN A 130 -6.06 -15.05 -5.63
N SER A 131 -5.06 -15.91 -5.82
CA SER A 131 -5.21 -17.09 -6.67
C SER A 131 -6.25 -18.06 -6.11
N VAL A 132 -6.28 -18.28 -4.79
CA VAL A 132 -7.29 -19.10 -4.13
C VAL A 132 -8.68 -18.48 -4.25
N LEU A 133 -8.81 -17.17 -4.06
CA LEU A 133 -10.07 -16.45 -4.20
C LEU A 133 -10.60 -16.52 -5.63
N GLN A 134 -9.73 -16.36 -6.63
CA GLN A 134 -10.10 -16.52 -8.03
C GLN A 134 -10.64 -17.93 -8.29
N GLY A 135 -9.95 -18.96 -7.80
CA GLY A 135 -10.43 -20.35 -7.92
C GLY A 135 -11.79 -20.57 -7.25
N LYS A 136 -12.06 -19.93 -6.11
CA LYS A 136 -13.38 -19.97 -5.45
C LYS A 136 -14.46 -19.26 -6.28
N ILE A 137 -14.15 -18.10 -6.85
CA ILE A 137 -15.07 -17.36 -7.73
C ILE A 137 -15.41 -18.21 -8.96
N ASP A 138 -14.41 -18.81 -9.59
CA ASP A 138 -14.60 -19.65 -10.77
C ASP A 138 -15.43 -20.90 -10.45
N ALA A 139 -15.22 -21.51 -9.28
CA ALA A 139 -16.01 -22.65 -8.80
C ALA A 139 -17.48 -22.26 -8.55
N ILE A 140 -17.73 -21.15 -7.86
CA ILE A 140 -19.09 -20.63 -7.64
C ILE A 140 -19.76 -20.29 -8.97
N SER A 141 -19.06 -19.60 -9.87
CA SER A 141 -19.57 -19.26 -11.20
C SER A 141 -19.94 -20.52 -11.99
N THR A 142 -19.06 -21.54 -11.99
CA THR A 142 -19.33 -22.81 -12.67
C THR A 142 -20.52 -23.55 -12.05
N ASP A 143 -20.63 -23.56 -10.72
CA ASP A 143 -21.75 -24.20 -10.01
C ASP A 143 -23.07 -23.49 -10.30
N THR A 144 -23.10 -22.15 -10.23
CA THR A 144 -24.29 -21.36 -10.59
C THR A 144 -24.73 -21.58 -12.03
N VAL A 145 -23.80 -21.56 -13.00
CA VAL A 145 -24.10 -21.86 -14.41
C VAL A 145 -24.63 -23.29 -14.58
N THR A 146 -24.09 -24.25 -13.82
CA THR A 146 -24.56 -25.65 -13.88
C THR A 146 -25.95 -25.80 -13.27
N SER A 147 -26.22 -25.13 -12.15
CA SER A 147 -27.52 -25.10 -11.47
C SER A 147 -28.59 -24.41 -12.32
N ASP A 148 -28.27 -23.27 -12.94
CA ASP A 148 -29.16 -22.56 -13.84
C ASP A 148 -29.49 -23.41 -15.07
N ARG A 149 -28.51 -24.11 -15.63
CA ARG A 149 -28.74 -25.07 -16.73
C ARG A 149 -29.65 -26.22 -16.31
N LYS A 150 -29.42 -26.80 -15.12
CA LYS A 150 -30.28 -27.86 -14.58
C LYS A 150 -31.72 -27.37 -14.42
N SER A 151 -31.91 -26.22 -13.79
CA SER A 151 -33.23 -25.60 -13.62
C SER A 151 -33.92 -25.32 -14.95
N PHE A 152 -33.17 -24.86 -15.96
CA PHE A 152 -33.69 -24.64 -17.30
C PHE A 152 -34.16 -25.94 -18.00
N TYR A 153 -33.41 -27.04 -17.85
CA TYR A 153 -33.82 -28.33 -18.42
C TYR A 153 -34.99 -28.96 -17.67
N GLU A 154 -35.02 -28.83 -16.33
CA GLU A 154 -36.16 -29.27 -15.52
C GLU A 154 -37.42 -28.47 -15.87
N GLY A 155 -37.30 -27.15 -16.04
CA GLY A 155 -38.37 -26.27 -16.48
C GLY A 155 -38.94 -26.69 -17.86
N GLN A 156 -38.07 -26.88 -18.85
CA GLN A 156 -38.50 -27.37 -20.18
C GLN A 156 -39.18 -28.75 -20.12
N GLY A 157 -38.68 -29.64 -19.26
CA GLY A 157 -39.30 -30.95 -19.04
C GLY A 157 -40.72 -30.83 -18.49
N LEU A 158 -40.90 -29.98 -17.46
CA LEU A 158 -42.21 -29.70 -16.87
C LEU A 158 -43.16 -29.02 -17.85
N ASP A 159 -42.68 -28.04 -18.61
CA ASP A 159 -43.49 -27.33 -19.62
C ASP A 159 -43.94 -28.28 -20.73
N ASN A 160 -43.02 -29.13 -21.23
CA ASN A 160 -43.36 -30.14 -22.23
C ASN A 160 -44.36 -31.16 -21.67
N LEU A 161 -44.17 -31.64 -20.44
CA LEU A 161 -45.11 -32.56 -19.78
C LEU A 161 -46.49 -31.93 -19.62
N ASN A 162 -46.55 -30.65 -19.22
CA ASN A 162 -47.80 -29.91 -19.09
C ASN A 162 -48.49 -29.74 -20.46
N ASN A 163 -47.74 -29.45 -21.52
CA ASN A 163 -48.28 -29.36 -22.88
C ASN A 163 -48.87 -30.70 -23.34
N TRP A 164 -48.18 -31.82 -23.09
CA TRP A 164 -48.71 -33.17 -23.36
C TRP A 164 -49.98 -33.46 -22.56
N TYR A 165 -50.00 -33.09 -21.28
CA TYR A 165 -51.18 -33.24 -20.44
C TYR A 165 -52.38 -32.45 -20.99
N ILE A 166 -52.17 -31.20 -21.39
CA ILE A 166 -53.21 -30.37 -22.02
C ILE A 166 -53.72 -31.00 -23.32
N LEU A 167 -52.81 -31.47 -24.18
CA LEU A 167 -53.16 -32.12 -25.44
C LEU A 167 -54.01 -33.39 -25.22
N LEU A 168 -53.56 -34.28 -24.32
CA LEU A 168 -54.27 -35.52 -23.99
C LEU A 168 -55.64 -35.26 -23.37
N LYS A 169 -55.76 -34.21 -22.54
CA LYS A 169 -57.05 -33.79 -21.97
C LYS A 169 -58.05 -33.41 -23.07
N TRP A 170 -57.62 -32.68 -24.10
CA TRP A 170 -58.47 -32.32 -25.23
C TRP A 170 -58.88 -33.52 -26.07
N ILE A 171 -57.94 -34.44 -26.36
CA ILE A 171 -58.24 -35.71 -27.05
C ILE A 171 -59.28 -36.50 -26.27
N TYR A 172 -59.13 -36.58 -24.95
CA TYR A 172 -60.06 -37.29 -24.08
C TYR A 172 -61.48 -36.68 -24.10
N ILE A 173 -61.59 -35.35 -23.98
CA ILE A 173 -62.89 -34.65 -24.09
C ILE A 173 -63.52 -34.91 -25.46
N PHE A 174 -62.73 -34.87 -26.52
CA PHE A 174 -63.19 -35.17 -27.88
C PHE A 174 -63.73 -36.61 -27.99
N LEU A 175 -63.04 -37.60 -27.42
CA LEU A 175 -63.52 -38.99 -27.40
C LEU A 175 -64.85 -39.15 -26.66
N ILE A 176 -65.06 -38.45 -25.54
CA ILE A 176 -66.36 -38.44 -24.85
C ILE A 176 -67.44 -37.89 -25.77
N VAL A 177 -67.19 -36.75 -26.43
CA VAL A 177 -68.16 -36.12 -27.34
C VAL A 177 -68.51 -37.06 -28.49
N VAL A 178 -67.51 -37.68 -29.13
CA VAL A 178 -67.72 -38.67 -30.19
C VAL A 178 -68.54 -39.86 -29.68
N TYR A 179 -68.26 -40.35 -28.47
CA TYR A 179 -69.03 -41.43 -27.86
C TYR A 179 -70.49 -41.03 -27.61
N VAL A 180 -70.75 -39.81 -27.11
CA VAL A 180 -72.11 -39.28 -26.92
C VAL A 180 -72.86 -39.19 -28.25
N PHE A 181 -72.23 -38.68 -29.31
CA PHE A 181 -72.85 -38.67 -30.64
C PHE A 181 -73.10 -40.08 -31.18
N GLY A 182 -72.13 -40.99 -31.02
CA GLY A 182 -72.28 -42.39 -31.39
C GLY A 182 -73.41 -43.10 -30.65
N MET A 183 -73.62 -42.75 -29.37
CA MET A 183 -74.72 -43.27 -28.54
C MET A 183 -76.09 -42.99 -29.16
N ILE A 184 -76.25 -41.80 -29.75
CA ILE A 184 -77.49 -41.28 -30.34
C ILE A 184 -77.65 -41.74 -31.79
N LEU A 185 -76.59 -41.65 -32.60
CA LEU A 185 -76.66 -41.86 -34.05
C LEU A 185 -76.49 -43.33 -34.46
N ALA A 186 -75.73 -44.13 -33.70
CA ALA A 186 -75.49 -45.52 -34.05
C ALA A 186 -76.59 -46.42 -33.47
N GLY A 187 -77.35 -47.08 -34.35
CA GLY A 187 -78.24 -48.16 -33.96
C GLY A 187 -77.41 -49.32 -33.41
N SER A 188 -77.56 -49.61 -32.11
CA SER A 188 -76.77 -50.65 -31.43
C SER A 188 -77.66 -51.59 -30.64
N ASN A 189 -77.22 -52.83 -30.46
CA ASN A 189 -77.93 -53.86 -29.69
C ASN A 189 -77.87 -53.68 -28.16
N TYR A 190 -77.12 -52.69 -27.66
CA TYR A 190 -77.01 -52.42 -26.22
C TYR A 190 -78.21 -51.62 -25.70
N SER A 191 -78.71 -52.00 -24.52
CA SER A 191 -79.74 -51.26 -23.80
C SER A 191 -79.26 -49.84 -23.46
N PHE A 192 -80.20 -48.88 -23.44
CA PHE A 192 -79.89 -47.48 -23.13
C PHE A 192 -79.20 -47.32 -21.76
N LEU A 193 -79.61 -48.11 -20.77
CA LEU A 193 -79.01 -48.15 -19.43
C LEU A 193 -77.53 -48.54 -19.47
N THR A 194 -77.17 -49.57 -20.24
CA THR A 194 -75.78 -50.02 -20.37
C THR A 194 -74.89 -48.94 -20.98
N LYS A 195 -75.37 -48.26 -22.03
CA LYS A 195 -74.64 -47.15 -22.66
C LYS A 195 -74.40 -45.98 -21.70
N PHE A 196 -75.39 -45.67 -20.85
CA PHE A 196 -75.31 -44.60 -19.86
C PHE A 196 -74.28 -44.92 -18.77
N PHE A 197 -74.26 -46.16 -18.25
CA PHE A 197 -73.23 -46.57 -17.29
C PHE A 197 -71.81 -46.50 -17.86
N ILE A 198 -71.63 -46.88 -19.14
CA ILE A 198 -70.33 -46.75 -19.81
C ILE A 198 -69.90 -45.28 -19.92
N LEU A 199 -70.83 -44.36 -20.22
CA LEU A 199 -70.54 -42.91 -20.24
C LEU A 199 -70.09 -42.40 -18.87
N VAL A 200 -70.81 -42.77 -17.81
CA VAL A 200 -70.47 -42.41 -16.43
C VAL A 200 -69.10 -42.97 -16.05
N ALA A 201 -68.83 -44.23 -16.41
CA ALA A 201 -67.53 -44.87 -16.18
C ALA A 201 -66.40 -44.14 -16.91
N PHE A 202 -66.61 -43.70 -18.16
CA PHE A 202 -65.65 -42.85 -18.85
C PHE A 202 -65.42 -41.55 -18.08
N ILE A 203 -66.46 -40.78 -17.75
CA ILE A 203 -66.30 -39.50 -17.03
C ILE A 203 -65.51 -39.65 -15.72
N ILE A 204 -65.73 -40.74 -14.98
CA ILE A 204 -65.08 -41.02 -13.70
C ILE A 204 -63.64 -41.54 -13.88
N TYR A 205 -63.32 -42.15 -15.04
CA TYR A 205 -62.02 -42.74 -15.36
C TYR A 205 -60.79 -41.88 -14.99
N PRO A 206 -60.67 -40.59 -15.37
CA PRO A 206 -59.48 -39.78 -15.06
C PRO A 206 -59.21 -39.61 -13.56
N PHE A 207 -60.22 -39.73 -12.71
CA PHE A 207 -60.05 -39.67 -11.26
C PHE A 207 -59.60 -41.01 -10.68
N VAL A 208 -60.15 -42.11 -11.20
CA VAL A 208 -59.83 -43.47 -10.73
C VAL A 208 -58.45 -43.92 -11.20
N ILE A 209 -58.06 -43.58 -12.43
CA ILE A 209 -56.79 -44.03 -13.00
C ILE A 209 -55.58 -43.47 -12.24
N VAL A 210 -55.66 -42.24 -11.72
CA VAL A 210 -54.60 -41.63 -10.89
C VAL A 210 -54.36 -42.46 -9.63
N PHE A 211 -55.44 -42.86 -8.95
CA PHE A 211 -55.36 -43.70 -7.75
C PHE A 211 -54.80 -45.10 -8.04
N VAL A 212 -55.21 -45.71 -9.16
CA VAL A 212 -54.70 -47.02 -9.58
C VAL A 212 -53.20 -46.95 -9.90
N ILE A 213 -52.77 -45.93 -10.65
CA ILE A 213 -51.36 -45.74 -11.00
C ILE A 213 -50.51 -45.50 -9.75
N SER A 214 -50.95 -44.66 -8.81
CA SER A 214 -50.19 -44.41 -7.57
C SER A 214 -50.00 -45.70 -6.76
N LEU A 215 -51.05 -46.51 -6.65
CA LEU A 215 -50.99 -47.80 -5.95
C LEU A 215 -50.05 -48.79 -6.63
N LEU A 216 -50.08 -48.87 -7.97
CA LEU A 216 -49.17 -49.70 -8.75
C LEU A 216 -47.71 -49.22 -8.62
N TYR A 217 -47.48 -47.91 -8.66
CA TYR A 217 -46.14 -47.33 -8.53
C TYR A 217 -45.53 -47.60 -7.15
N GLU A 218 -46.29 -47.40 -6.07
CA GLU A 218 -45.84 -47.74 -4.73
C GLU A 218 -45.58 -49.24 -4.57
N GLY A 219 -46.46 -50.08 -5.11
CA GLY A 219 -46.27 -51.53 -5.14
C GLY A 219 -45.00 -51.93 -5.88
N PHE A 220 -44.74 -51.30 -7.03
CA PHE A 220 -43.55 -51.52 -7.84
C PHE A 220 -42.28 -51.06 -7.13
N LEU A 221 -42.28 -49.89 -6.48
CA LEU A 221 -41.14 -49.42 -5.70
C LEU A 221 -40.83 -50.34 -4.51
N ARG A 222 -41.86 -50.83 -3.81
CA ARG A 222 -41.69 -51.84 -2.75
C ARG A 222 -41.11 -53.13 -3.31
N PHE A 223 -41.57 -53.57 -4.47
CA PHE A 223 -41.03 -54.75 -5.15
C PHE A 223 -39.56 -54.56 -5.57
N LEU A 224 -39.20 -53.42 -6.17
CA LEU A 224 -37.81 -53.09 -6.50
C LEU A 224 -36.92 -52.99 -5.27
N SER A 225 -37.45 -52.52 -4.14
CA SER A 225 -36.69 -52.47 -2.88
C SER A 225 -36.32 -53.84 -2.31
N LEU A 226 -36.94 -54.93 -2.79
CA LEU A 226 -36.58 -56.30 -2.44
C LEU A 226 -35.39 -56.84 -3.24
N PHE A 227 -35.03 -56.19 -4.36
CA PHE A 227 -33.82 -56.53 -5.10
C PHE A 227 -32.60 -55.85 -4.48
N PRO A 228 -31.44 -56.54 -4.39
CA PRO A 228 -30.23 -55.95 -3.85
C PRO A 228 -29.84 -54.72 -4.67
N LYS A 229 -29.73 -53.57 -4.00
CA LYS A 229 -29.34 -52.31 -4.63
C LYS A 229 -27.93 -52.47 -5.20
N ASN A 230 -27.79 -52.30 -6.50
CA ASN A 230 -26.51 -52.39 -7.19
C ASN A 230 -25.65 -51.18 -6.79
N ALA A 231 -24.44 -51.42 -6.25
CA ALA A 231 -23.58 -50.40 -5.63
C ALA A 231 -23.13 -49.28 -6.58
N TYR A 232 -23.34 -49.43 -7.89
CA TYR A 232 -22.89 -48.51 -8.94
C TYR A 232 -23.93 -47.49 -9.41
N THR A 233 -25.18 -47.52 -8.92
CA THR A 233 -26.24 -46.57 -9.32
C THR A 233 -26.70 -45.63 -8.21
N THR A 234 -26.09 -45.69 -7.02
CA THR A 234 -26.23 -44.67 -5.98
C THR A 234 -25.26 -43.52 -6.28
N ILE A 235 -25.70 -42.57 -7.10
CA ILE A 235 -25.11 -41.23 -7.12
C ILE A 235 -25.83 -40.43 -6.03
N VAL A 236 -25.03 -39.78 -5.19
CA VAL A 236 -25.41 -38.78 -4.19
C VAL A 236 -26.38 -37.74 -4.77
#